data_AF-A0A1C4TQL4-F1
#
_entry.id   AF-A0A1C4TQL4-F1
#
_cell.length_a   1.000
_cell.length_b   1.000
_cell.length_c   1.000
_cell.angle_alpha   90.00
_cell.angle_beta   90.00
_cell.angle_gamma   90.00
#
_symmetry.space_group_name_H-M   'P 1'
#
loop_
_entity.id
_entity.type
_entity.pdbx_description
1 polymer ?
#
loop_
_entity_poly.entity_id
_entity_poly.type
_entity_poly.pdbx_seq_one_letter_code
_entity_poly.pdbx_strand_id
1 'polypeptide(L)'
;YEARAWLFGADGKPLRPSARETGWWRLQPDGRMEALITQPTGIAEILSGHARDGAVDLATEQVALAPTAKQVDATRRRYTLTDPETLAFVHDLAAVGRPLQHHLSAELRRTAPGQAG
;
A
#
# COMPACT_ATOMS: atom_id res chain seq x y z
N TYR A 1 -7.16 -3.17 8.05
CA TYR A 1 -5.94 -2.45 7.66
C TYR A 1 -6.33 -1.04 7.27
N GLU A 2 -5.58 -0.04 7.72
CA GLU A 2 -5.73 1.33 7.28
C GLU A 2 -4.34 1.95 7.12
N ALA A 3 -4.14 2.71 6.05
CA ALA A 3 -2.97 3.56 5.88
C ALA A 3 -3.39 4.99 5.54
N ARG A 4 -2.70 5.95 6.15
CA ARG A 4 -2.91 7.38 5.95
C ARG A 4 -1.55 8.04 5.75
N ALA A 5 -1.46 8.92 4.78
CA ALA A 5 -0.28 9.71 4.50
C ALA A 5 -0.62 11.21 4.52
N TRP A 6 0.37 12.03 4.84
CA TRP A 6 0.29 13.47 4.81
C TRP A 6 1.43 14.02 3.95
N LEU A 7 1.14 15.11 3.23
CA LEU A 7 2.18 15.90 2.60
C LEU A 7 2.78 16.84 3.64
N PHE A 8 4.10 16.98 3.64
CA PHE A 8 4.83 17.88 4.51
C PHE A 8 5.32 19.10 3.72
N GLY A 9 5.33 20.24 4.39
CA GLY A 9 5.92 21.47 3.86
C GLY A 9 7.44 21.44 3.95
N ALA A 10 8.08 22.41 3.31
CA ALA A 10 9.53 22.58 3.38
C ALA A 10 10.03 22.82 4.82
N ASP A 11 9.15 23.26 5.71
CA ASP A 11 9.40 23.46 7.14
C ASP A 11 9.22 22.18 7.99
N GLY A 12 8.92 21.04 7.36
CA GLY A 12 8.69 19.77 8.05
C GLY A 12 7.35 19.69 8.79
N LYS A 13 6.42 20.62 8.56
CA LYS A 13 5.07 20.56 9.15
C LYS A 13 4.08 19.87 8.22
N PRO A 14 3.10 19.11 8.75
CA PRO A 14 2.02 18.56 7.92
C PRO A 14 1.25 19.69 7.23
N LEU A 15 1.14 19.63 5.91
CA LEU A 15 0.35 20.56 5.10
C LEU A 15 -1.10 20.09 5.00
N ARG A 16 -1.31 18.84 4.56
CA ARG A 16 -2.64 18.27 4.37
C ARG A 16 -2.60 16.75 4.20
N PRO A 17 -3.74 16.07 4.39
CA PRO A 17 -3.88 14.66 4.00
C PRO A 17 -3.52 14.42 2.53
N SER A 18 -2.98 13.23 2.27
CA SER A 18 -2.58 12.72 0.97
C SER A 18 -3.26 11.38 0.71
N ALA A 19 -2.51 10.35 0.29
CA ALA A 19 -3.01 9.00 0.12
C ALA A 19 -3.66 8.46 1.40
N ARG A 20 -4.81 7.82 1.23
CA ARG A 20 -5.49 7.06 2.27
C ARG A 20 -6.04 5.80 1.64
N GLU A 21 -5.97 4.71 2.37
CA GLU A 21 -6.57 3.45 1.95
C GLU A 21 -6.98 2.62 3.15
N THR A 22 -7.97 1.76 2.93
CA THR A 22 -8.48 0.84 3.94
C THR A 22 -8.79 -0.49 3.30
N GLY A 23 -8.78 -1.55 4.09
CA GLY A 23 -8.97 -2.87 3.55
C GLY A 23 -8.70 -4.01 4.51
N TRP A 24 -8.59 -5.19 3.91
CA TRP A 24 -8.43 -6.46 4.60
C TRP A 24 -7.30 -7.27 4.00
N TRP A 25 -6.59 -7.97 4.88
CA TRP A 25 -5.54 -8.92 4.52
C TRP A 25 -6.04 -10.32 4.89
N ARG A 26 -5.84 -11.29 4.02
CA ARG A 26 -6.30 -12.66 4.20
C ARG A 26 -5.13 -13.61 3.95
N LEU A 27 -4.58 -14.15 5.04
CA LEU A 27 -3.55 -15.17 5.00
C LEU A 27 -4.19 -16.55 4.80
N GLN A 28 -3.65 -17.31 3.86
CA GLN A 28 -4.04 -18.68 3.57
C GLN A 28 -3.06 -19.67 4.22
N PRO A 29 -3.47 -20.93 4.46
CA PRO A 29 -2.63 -21.93 5.13
C PRO A 29 -1.30 -22.24 4.42
N ASP A 30 -1.22 -22.02 3.11
CA ASP A 30 -0.05 -22.26 2.26
C ASP A 30 0.90 -21.04 2.18
N GLY A 31 0.64 -19.98 2.94
CA GLY A 31 1.41 -18.74 2.90
C GLY A 31 1.02 -17.79 1.76
N ARG A 32 0.00 -18.13 0.96
CA ARG A 32 -0.62 -17.17 0.04
C ARG A 32 -1.28 -16.04 0.84
N MET A 33 -1.14 -14.83 0.34
CA MET A 33 -1.75 -13.63 0.90
C MET A 33 -2.67 -13.00 -0.14
N GLU A 34 -3.84 -12.56 0.29
CA GLU A 34 -4.73 -11.71 -0.49
C GLU A 34 -4.92 -10.37 0.25
N ALA A 35 -4.92 -9.27 -0.49
CA ALA A 35 -5.25 -7.95 0.03
C ALA A 35 -6.41 -7.35 -0.77
N LEU A 36 -7.44 -6.89 -0.06
CA LEU A 36 -8.58 -6.17 -0.63
C LEU A 36 -8.51 -4.74 -0.13
N ILE A 37 -8.25 -3.79 -1.02
CA ILE A 37 -7.93 -2.40 -0.67
C ILE A 37 -8.85 -1.46 -1.43
N THR A 38 -9.38 -0.44 -0.75
CA THR A 38 -10.11 0.66 -1.38
C THR A 38 -9.50 2.01 -1.04
N GLN A 39 -9.57 2.92 -2.00
CA GLN A 39 -8.99 4.25 -1.94
C GLN A 39 -10.07 5.31 -2.20
N PRO A 40 -10.05 6.47 -1.51
CA PRO A 40 -11.03 7.53 -1.70
C PRO A 40 -10.90 8.21 -3.08
N THR A 41 -9.87 7.88 -3.86
CA THR A 41 -9.66 8.30 -5.25
C THR A 41 -10.55 7.53 -6.24
N GLY A 42 -11.40 6.63 -5.77
CA GLY A 42 -12.32 5.84 -6.60
C GLY A 42 -11.69 4.57 -7.16
N ILE A 43 -10.67 4.03 -6.49
CA ILE A 43 -9.94 2.82 -6.91
C ILE A 43 -10.17 1.72 -5.86
N ALA A 44 -10.48 0.52 -6.32
CA ALA A 44 -10.50 -0.70 -5.51
C ALA A 44 -9.58 -1.74 -6.14
N GLU A 45 -8.77 -2.39 -5.31
CA GLU A 45 -7.77 -3.37 -5.74
C GLU A 45 -7.97 -4.69 -5.00
N ILE A 46 -7.81 -5.79 -5.73
CA ILE A 46 -7.53 -7.11 -5.18
C ILE A 46 -6.10 -7.43 -5.58
N LEU A 47 -5.25 -7.73 -4.59
CA LEU A 47 -3.88 -8.18 -4.81
C LEU A 47 -3.71 -9.58 -4.24
N SER A 48 -2.84 -10.37 -4.86
CA SER A 48 -2.41 -11.66 -4.34
C SER A 48 -0.90 -11.81 -4.37
N GLY A 49 -0.40 -12.74 -3.57
CA GLY A 49 1.02 -13.07 -3.54
C GLY A 49 1.34 -13.97 -2.36
N HIS A 50 2.54 -13.86 -1.80
CA HIS A 50 3.00 -14.78 -0.77
C HIS A 50 3.78 -14.06 0.34
N ALA A 51 3.61 -14.56 1.56
CA ALA A 51 4.45 -14.22 2.69
C ALA A 51 5.60 -15.22 2.82
N ARG A 52 6.84 -14.74 2.83
CA ARG A 52 8.05 -15.56 2.97
C ARG A 52 9.18 -14.73 3.56
N ASP A 53 9.94 -15.32 4.48
CA ASP A 53 11.19 -14.76 5.02
C ASP A 53 11.06 -13.30 5.52
N GLY A 54 9.98 -12.99 6.24
CA GLY A 54 9.73 -11.65 6.78
C GLY A 54 9.26 -10.62 5.74
N ALA A 55 9.01 -11.02 4.50
CA ALA A 55 8.47 -10.18 3.45
C ALA A 55 7.12 -10.69 2.94
N VAL A 56 6.32 -9.78 2.41
CA VAL A 56 5.14 -10.07 1.59
C VAL A 56 5.29 -9.34 0.27
N ASP A 57 5.31 -10.09 -0.82
CA ASP A 57 5.21 -9.55 -2.18
C ASP A 57 3.78 -9.77 -2.68
N LEU A 58 3.14 -8.70 -3.11
CA LEU A 58 1.78 -8.69 -3.67
C LEU A 58 1.80 -8.06 -5.06
N ALA A 59 1.01 -8.61 -5.97
CA ALA A 59 0.72 -8.04 -7.27
C ALA A 59 -0.79 -7.97 -7.47
N THR A 60 -1.24 -6.98 -8.25
CA THR A 60 -2.65 -6.83 -8.60
C THR A 60 -3.18 -8.08 -9.33
N GLU A 61 -4.29 -8.58 -8.84
CA GLU A 61 -5.18 -9.50 -9.56
C GLU A 61 -6.25 -8.72 -10.31
N GLN A 62 -6.85 -7.72 -9.66
CA GLN A 62 -7.91 -6.89 -10.23
C GLN A 62 -7.83 -5.45 -9.74
N VAL A 63 -8.13 -4.51 -10.64
CA VAL A 63 -8.42 -3.11 -10.33
C VAL A 63 -9.82 -2.78 -10.82
N ALA A 64 -10.62 -2.19 -9.96
CA ALA A 64 -11.90 -1.58 -10.32
C ALA A 64 -11.82 -0.07 -10.14
N LEU A 65 -12.30 0.66 -11.15
CA LEU A 65 -12.25 2.12 -11.22
C LEU A 65 -13.66 2.69 -11.21
N ALA A 66 -13.90 3.67 -10.34
CA ALA A 66 -15.05 4.55 -10.46
C ALA A 66 -14.97 5.36 -11.77
N PRO A 67 -16.11 5.84 -12.32
CA PRO A 67 -16.12 6.54 -13.61
C PRO A 67 -15.21 7.77 -13.70
N THR A 68 -14.91 8.41 -12.57
CA THR A 68 -14.07 9.62 -12.48
C THR A 68 -12.66 9.34 -11.97
N ALA A 69 -12.32 8.09 -11.67
CA ALA A 69 -10.99 7.73 -11.18
C ALA A 69 -9.95 7.87 -12.28
N LYS A 70 -8.70 8.17 -11.90
CA LYS A 70 -7.58 8.07 -12.84
C LYS A 70 -7.37 6.61 -13.24
N GLN A 71 -6.94 6.38 -14.47
CA GLN A 71 -6.56 5.06 -14.94
C GLN A 71 -5.40 4.50 -14.10
N VAL A 72 -5.63 3.36 -13.47
CA VAL A 72 -4.64 2.50 -12.83
C VAL A 72 -4.81 1.10 -13.42
N ASP A 73 -3.72 0.56 -13.94
CA ASP A 73 -3.71 -0.71 -14.67
C ASP A 73 -3.20 -1.86 -13.80
N ALA A 74 -2.16 -1.61 -13.00
CA ALA A 74 -1.58 -2.60 -12.10
C ALA A 74 -0.74 -1.95 -11.00
N THR A 75 -0.59 -2.66 -9.89
CA THR A 75 0.31 -2.33 -8.80
C THR A 75 1.10 -3.57 -8.37
N ARG A 76 2.29 -3.32 -7.81
CA ARG A 76 3.04 -4.30 -7.04
C ARG A 76 3.42 -3.67 -5.72
N ARG A 77 3.22 -4.40 -4.63
CA ARG A 77 3.47 -3.92 -3.27
C ARG A 77 4.36 -4.91 -2.55
N ARG A 78 5.46 -4.44 -1.99
CA ARG A 78 6.33 -5.24 -1.12
C ARG A 78 6.38 -4.64 0.26
N TYR A 79 6.14 -5.47 1.26
CA TYR A 79 6.26 -5.13 2.68
C TYR A 79 7.34 -6.03 3.27
N THR A 80 8.37 -5.47 3.91
CA THR A 80 9.48 -6.24 4.47
C THR A 80 9.74 -5.78 5.89
N LEU A 81 9.71 -6.72 6.85
CA LEU A 81 10.25 -6.48 8.17
C LEU A 81 11.77 -6.55 8.07
N THR A 82 12.41 -5.38 8.07
CA THR A 82 13.89 -5.30 8.00
C THR A 82 14.52 -5.63 9.35
N ASP A 83 13.77 -5.39 10.42
CA ASP A 83 14.05 -5.78 11.81
C ASP A 83 12.70 -5.88 12.58
N PRO A 84 12.67 -6.30 13.87
CA PRO A 84 11.42 -6.47 14.62
C PRO A 84 10.53 -5.21 14.74
N GLU A 85 11.12 -4.02 14.61
CA GLU A 85 10.50 -2.73 14.85
C GLU A 85 10.33 -1.88 13.57
N THR A 86 10.81 -2.36 12.42
CA THR A 86 10.81 -1.58 11.17
C THR A 86 10.17 -2.32 10.01
N LEU A 87 9.18 -1.68 9.40
CA LEU A 87 8.52 -2.14 8.18
C LEU A 87 8.93 -1.24 7.01
N ALA A 88 9.69 -1.81 6.07
CA ALA A 88 9.93 -1.19 4.78
C ALA A 88 8.78 -1.51 3.82
N PHE A 89 8.34 -0.50 3.06
CA PHE A 89 7.28 -0.59 2.07
C PHE A 89 7.77 -0.06 0.73
N VAL A 90 7.48 -0.78 -0.34
CA VAL A 90 7.70 -0.34 -1.73
C VAL A 90 6.42 -0.56 -2.52
N HIS A 91 6.05 0.43 -3.32
CA HIS A 91 4.89 0.40 -4.19
C HIS A 91 5.31 0.78 -5.61
N ASP A 92 5.08 -0.13 -6.55
CA ASP A 92 5.20 0.11 -7.98
C ASP A 92 3.79 0.29 -8.58
N LEU A 93 3.66 1.20 -9.54
CA LEU A 93 2.38 1.57 -10.14
C LEU A 93 2.50 1.65 -11.66
N ALA A 94 1.60 0.95 -12.36
CA ALA A 94 1.28 1.17 -13.77
C ALA A 94 -0.02 1.98 -13.83
N ALA A 95 0.05 3.19 -14.36
CA ALA A 95 -1.07 4.11 -14.38
C ALA A 95 -0.87 5.18 -15.46
N VAL A 96 -1.96 5.78 -15.92
CA VAL A 96 -1.97 6.94 -16.83
C VAL A 96 -1.03 6.77 -18.03
N GLY A 97 -1.05 5.57 -18.63
CA GLY A 97 -0.25 5.23 -19.81
C GLY A 97 1.25 4.97 -19.53
N ARG A 98 1.66 4.88 -18.26
CA ARG A 98 3.03 4.51 -17.87
C ARG A 98 3.09 3.04 -17.43
N PRO A 99 4.15 2.30 -17.83
CA PRO A 99 4.32 0.91 -17.41
C PRO A 99 4.60 0.83 -15.90
N LEU A 100 4.50 -0.39 -15.36
CA LEU A 100 4.78 -0.67 -13.95
C LEU A 100 6.21 -0.23 -13.60
N GLN A 101 6.30 0.71 -12.67
CA GLN A 101 7.57 1.29 -12.23
C GLN A 101 7.44 1.78 -10.79
N HIS A 102 8.58 2.06 -10.17
CA HIS A 102 8.62 2.61 -8.83
C HIS A 102 7.74 3.85 -8.69
N HIS A 103 6.85 3.83 -7.70
CA HIS A 103 5.99 4.96 -7.38
C HIS A 103 6.38 5.60 -6.05
N LEU A 104 6.51 4.80 -4.99
CA LEU A 104 6.92 5.28 -3.68
C LEU A 104 7.52 4.18 -2.81
N SER A 105 8.22 4.60 -1.77
CA SER A 105 8.68 3.76 -0.67
C SER A 105 8.55 4.50 0.67
N ALA A 106 8.54 3.72 1.76
CA ALA A 106 8.54 4.25 3.11
C ALA A 106 9.22 3.27 4.08
N GLU A 107 9.77 3.80 5.17
CA GLU A 107 10.14 3.03 6.35
C GLU A 107 9.26 3.47 7.52
N LEU A 108 8.61 2.50 8.15
CA LEU A 108 7.66 2.73 9.24
C LEU A 108 8.20 2.07 10.50
N ARG A 109 8.31 2.84 11.58
CA ARG A 109 8.70 2.32 12.89
C ARG A 109 7.46 1.93 13.68
N ARG A 110 7.51 0.80 14.37
CA ARG A 110 6.45 0.35 15.27
C ARG A 110 6.25 1.38 16.38
N THR A 111 5.00 1.77 16.58
CA THR A 111 4.59 2.60 17.73
C THR A 111 3.91 1.72 18.78
N ALA A 112 3.90 2.17 20.03
CA ALA A 112 3.15 1.50 21.08
C ALA A 112 1.65 1.42 20.71
N PRO A 113 0.94 0.34 21.08
CA PRO A 113 -0.50 0.25 20.88
C PRO A 113 -1.23 1.47 21.45
N GLY A 114 -2.08 2.12 20.66
CA GLY A 114 -2.90 3.27 21.10
C GLY A 114 -2.32 4.67 20.86
N GLN A 115 -1.14 4.80 20.24
CA GLN A 115 -0.56 6.10 19.88
C GLN A 115 -0.80 6.55 18.42
N ALA A 116 -1.49 5.74 17.61
CA ALA A 116 -1.81 6.10 16.23
C ALA A 116 -3.08 6.99 16.19
N GLY A 117 -2.90 8.31 16.15
CA GLY A 117 -3.93 9.32 15.85
C GLY A 117 -4.00 9.67 14.37
#